data_AF-A0AA36J2K0-F1
#
_entry.id   AF-A0AA36J2K0-F1
#
_cell.length_a   1.000
_cell.length_b   1.000
_cell.length_c   1.000
_cell.angle_alpha   90.00
_cell.angle_beta   90.00
_cell.angle_gamma   90.00
#
_symmetry.space_group_name_H-M   'P 1'
#
loop_
_entity.id
_entity.type
_entity.pdbx_description
1 polymer ?
#
loop_
_entity_poly.entity_id
_entity_poly.type
_entity_poly.pdbx_seq_one_letter_code
_entity_poly.pdbx_strand_id
1 'polypeptide(L)'
;MTTEKELFEKFACHCRATTASLQGELDAAEKAIPELDSEILELESSGESLGKELERETRDNSEAVSGEKNVRQLRARQSQESELRLKELAATLQSLEAAIKAIREGSSLLQVPMMDLQEVLEQRLDSDRKSAVLSFLSAGFGLDGEGRSSPASSSEVLGTLEAVLSTVQTDYEQAKAADRSAARDFGGLLRSRLSEGRSLQQSLLKKSQRLGGLKLRLVELRK
;
A
#
# COMPACT_ATOMS: atom_id res chain seq x y z
N MET A 1 54.33 42.64 -69.00
CA MET A 1 55.17 42.23 -67.86
C MET A 1 54.61 42.90 -66.64
N THR A 2 53.92 42.16 -65.77
CA THR A 2 53.58 42.67 -64.43
C THR A 2 54.88 42.93 -63.71
N THR A 3 55.08 44.17 -63.26
CA THR A 3 56.33 44.56 -62.62
C THR A 3 56.44 43.87 -61.26
N GLU A 4 57.66 43.56 -60.81
CA GLU A 4 57.92 42.94 -59.51
C GLU A 4 57.21 43.67 -58.35
N LYS A 5 57.08 44.99 -58.48
CA LYS A 5 56.32 45.85 -57.55
C LYS A 5 54.82 45.54 -57.49
N GLU A 6 54.15 45.28 -58.62
CA GLU A 6 52.71 44.96 -58.64
C GLU A 6 52.42 43.59 -58.01
N LEU A 7 53.31 42.61 -58.19
CA LEU A 7 53.23 41.32 -57.51
C LEU A 7 53.43 41.47 -56.00
N PHE A 8 54.40 42.29 -55.59
CA PHE A 8 54.68 42.56 -54.19
C PHE A 8 53.53 43.30 -53.48
N GLU A 9 52.92 44.31 -54.13
CA GLU A 9 51.75 45.02 -53.60
C GLU A 9 50.52 44.11 -53.46
N LYS A 10 50.28 43.23 -54.44
CA LYS A 10 49.18 42.24 -54.35
C LYS A 10 49.42 41.24 -53.22
N PHE A 11 50.65 40.76 -53.06
CA PHE A 11 51.01 39.86 -51.97
C PHE A 11 50.88 40.55 -50.60
N ALA A 12 51.32 41.81 -50.49
CA ALA A 12 51.17 42.61 -49.28
C ALA A 12 49.69 42.90 -48.95
N CYS A 13 48.85 43.17 -49.95
CA CYS A 13 47.42 43.35 -49.78
C CYS A 13 46.73 42.06 -49.32
N HIS A 14 47.11 40.91 -49.90
CA HIS A 14 46.64 39.61 -49.46
C HIS A 14 47.04 39.32 -48.01
N CYS A 15 48.30 39.52 -47.64
CA CYS A 15 48.75 39.35 -46.25
C CYS A 15 47.96 40.25 -45.28
N ARG A 16 47.72 41.53 -45.62
CA ARG A 16 46.93 42.44 -44.77
C ARG A 16 45.48 41.99 -44.63
N ALA A 17 44.83 41.57 -45.71
CA ALA A 17 43.46 41.08 -45.68
C ALA A 17 43.36 39.79 -44.84
N THR A 18 44.30 38.86 -45.03
CA THR A 18 44.35 37.61 -44.27
C THR A 18 44.66 37.86 -42.79
N THR A 19 45.59 38.75 -42.45
CA THR A 19 45.87 39.14 -41.06
C THR A 19 44.67 39.82 -40.41
N ALA A 20 43.98 40.72 -41.12
CA ALA A 20 42.77 41.36 -40.59
C ALA A 20 41.63 40.34 -40.37
N SER A 21 41.47 39.36 -41.27
CA SER A 21 40.51 38.26 -41.11
C SER A 21 40.85 37.39 -39.90
N LEU A 22 42.12 37.00 -39.75
CA LEU A 22 42.61 36.22 -38.60
C LEU A 22 42.44 36.99 -37.29
N GLN A 23 42.70 38.30 -37.27
CA GLN A 23 42.47 39.15 -36.10
C GLN A 23 40.98 39.21 -35.74
N GLY A 24 40.10 39.32 -36.73
CA GLY A 24 38.65 39.29 -36.52
C GLY A 24 38.16 37.93 -36.00
N GLU A 25 38.72 36.83 -36.48
CA GLU A 25 38.45 35.47 -35.97
C GLU A 25 38.99 35.29 -34.53
N LEU A 26 40.16 35.82 -34.21
CA LEU A 26 40.72 35.82 -32.85
C LEU A 26 39.85 36.63 -31.88
N ASP A 27 39.44 37.85 -32.25
CA ASP A 27 38.57 38.68 -31.42
C ASP A 27 37.19 38.02 -31.21
N ALA A 28 36.68 37.30 -32.21
CA ALA A 28 35.46 36.53 -32.09
C ALA A 28 35.64 35.32 -31.16
N ALA A 29 36.77 34.61 -31.27
CA ALA A 29 37.10 33.49 -30.40
C ALA A 29 37.32 33.94 -28.95
N GLU A 30 38.04 35.03 -28.71
CA GLU A 30 38.28 35.59 -27.37
C GLU A 30 36.99 35.99 -26.65
N LYS A 31 35.96 36.41 -27.41
CA LYS A 31 34.62 36.68 -26.86
C LYS A 31 33.80 35.41 -26.63
N ALA A 32 33.94 34.41 -27.51
CA ALA A 32 33.19 33.16 -27.41
C ALA A 32 33.69 32.26 -26.27
N ILE A 33 34.99 32.25 -25.97
CA ILE A 33 35.58 31.43 -24.89
C ILE A 33 34.88 31.64 -23.53
N PRO A 34 34.75 32.88 -22.98
CA PRO A 34 34.10 33.08 -21.69
C PRO A 34 32.60 32.77 -21.70
N GLU A 35 31.92 32.95 -22.85
CA GLU A 35 30.52 32.56 -23.00
C GLU A 35 30.35 31.03 -22.93
N LEU A 36 31.21 30.29 -23.64
CA LEU A 36 31.24 28.83 -23.61
C LEU A 36 31.63 28.27 -22.24
N ASP A 37 32.61 28.87 -21.55
CA ASP A 37 32.99 28.48 -20.20
C ASP A 37 31.84 28.69 -19.19
N SER A 38 31.10 29.80 -19.31
CA SER A 38 29.91 30.04 -18.49
C SER A 38 28.82 29.02 -18.78
N GLU A 39 28.57 28.68 -20.05
CA GLU A 39 27.60 27.65 -20.43
C GLU A 39 28.01 26.27 -19.88
N ILE A 40 29.28 25.91 -19.96
CA ILE A 40 29.82 24.66 -19.40
C ILE A 40 29.56 24.59 -17.89
N LEU A 41 29.89 25.65 -17.14
CA LEU A 41 29.68 25.70 -15.69
C LEU A 41 28.21 25.58 -15.30
N GLU A 42 27.31 26.25 -16.04
CA GLU A 42 25.87 26.15 -15.81
C GLU A 42 25.34 24.73 -16.06
N LEU A 43 25.79 24.10 -17.15
CA LEU A 43 25.42 22.73 -17.50
C LEU A 43 25.95 21.71 -16.47
N GLU A 44 27.17 21.89 -15.97
CA GLU A 44 27.74 21.03 -14.92
C GLU A 44 26.96 21.12 -13.62
N SER A 45 26.72 22.34 -13.15
CA SER A 45 25.92 22.59 -11.94
C SER A 45 24.51 21.99 -12.07
N SER A 46 23.86 22.23 -13.21
CA SER A 46 22.54 21.66 -13.52
C SER A 46 22.56 20.13 -13.56
N GLY A 47 23.59 19.54 -14.17
CA GLY A 47 23.76 18.09 -14.28
C GLY A 47 24.00 17.43 -12.92
N GLU A 48 24.82 18.03 -12.06
CA GLU A 48 25.10 17.53 -10.70
C GLU A 48 23.84 17.59 -9.84
N SER A 49 23.13 18.72 -9.85
CA SER A 49 21.87 18.90 -9.12
C SER A 49 20.83 17.86 -9.54
N LEU A 50 20.64 17.68 -10.85
CA LEU A 50 19.68 16.71 -11.39
C LEU A 50 20.09 15.26 -11.10
N GLY A 51 21.39 14.96 -11.07
CA GLY A 51 21.93 13.67 -10.67
C GLY A 51 21.58 13.32 -9.22
N LYS A 52 21.84 14.24 -8.28
CA LYS A 52 21.48 14.07 -6.85
C LYS A 52 19.98 13.90 -6.66
N GLU A 53 19.18 14.66 -7.40
CA GLU A 53 17.72 14.54 -7.35
C GLU A 53 17.24 13.17 -7.83
N LEU A 54 17.80 12.65 -8.92
CA LEU A 54 17.51 11.31 -9.43
C LEU A 54 17.87 10.20 -8.44
N GLU A 55 19.04 10.29 -7.79
CA GLU A 55 19.46 9.32 -6.78
C GLU A 55 18.47 9.26 -5.61
N ARG A 56 18.09 10.44 -5.09
CA ARG A 56 17.11 10.56 -4.02
C ARG A 56 15.75 9.98 -4.43
N GLU A 57 15.20 10.41 -5.56
CA GLU A 57 13.89 9.95 -6.03
C GLU A 57 13.88 8.45 -6.37
N THR A 58 15.01 7.90 -6.85
CA THR A 58 15.13 6.46 -7.12
C THR A 58 15.08 5.65 -5.82
N ARG A 59 15.75 6.14 -4.77
CA ARG A 59 15.69 5.54 -3.44
C ARG A 59 14.27 5.61 -2.88
N ASP A 60 13.64 6.79 -2.92
CA ASP A 60 12.28 6.99 -2.42
C ASP A 60 11.28 6.08 -3.16
N ASN A 61 11.44 5.91 -4.47
CA ASN A 61 10.64 4.96 -5.26
C ASN A 61 10.82 3.51 -4.78
N SER A 62 12.06 3.09 -4.52
CA SER A 62 12.34 1.74 -4.03
C SER A 62 11.71 1.49 -2.65
N GLU A 63 11.80 2.47 -1.75
CA GLU A 63 11.18 2.42 -0.43
C GLU A 63 9.65 2.36 -0.54
N ALA A 64 9.04 3.15 -1.44
CA ALA A 64 7.61 3.12 -1.71
C ALA A 64 7.12 1.77 -2.24
N VAL A 65 7.83 1.16 -3.20
CA VAL A 65 7.52 -0.17 -3.75
C VAL A 65 7.62 -1.26 -2.67
N SER A 66 8.64 -1.19 -1.81
CA SER A 66 8.77 -2.10 -0.66
C SER A 66 7.61 -1.94 0.32
N GLY A 67 7.24 -0.69 0.63
CA GLY A 67 6.09 -0.36 1.46
C GLY A 67 4.78 -0.92 0.91
N GLU A 68 4.55 -0.84 -0.41
CA GLU A 68 3.36 -1.42 -1.06
C GLU A 68 3.28 -2.94 -0.86
N LYS A 69 4.41 -3.64 -0.99
CA LYS A 69 4.48 -5.10 -0.77
C LYS A 69 4.11 -5.45 0.67
N ASN A 70 4.64 -4.73 1.65
CA ASN A 70 4.35 -4.96 3.07
C ASN A 70 2.86 -4.71 3.37
N VAL A 71 2.28 -3.64 2.82
CA VAL A 71 0.86 -3.31 2.98
C VAL A 71 -0.04 -4.41 2.37
N ARG A 72 0.32 -4.96 1.19
CA ARG A 72 -0.39 -6.10 0.59
C ARG A 72 -0.32 -7.36 1.45
N GLN A 73 0.86 -7.66 2.01
CA GLN A 73 1.02 -8.81 2.90
C GLN A 73 0.19 -8.66 4.18
N LEU A 74 0.20 -7.47 4.78
CA LEU A 74 -0.61 -7.18 5.97
C LEU A 74 -2.11 -7.37 5.67
N ARG A 75 -2.60 -6.85 4.54
CA ARG A 75 -4.01 -7.04 4.15
C ARG A 75 -4.36 -8.50 3.93
N ALA A 76 -3.48 -9.28 3.30
CA ALA A 76 -3.72 -10.70 3.10
C ALA A 76 -3.89 -11.44 4.43
N ARG A 77 -3.04 -11.14 5.43
CA ARG A 77 -3.16 -11.69 6.79
C ARG A 77 -4.46 -11.27 7.46
N GLN A 78 -4.79 -9.98 7.43
CA GLN A 78 -6.04 -9.45 8.00
C GLN A 78 -7.29 -10.04 7.35
N SER A 79 -7.26 -10.30 6.03
CA SER A 79 -8.35 -10.97 5.31
C SER A 79 -8.53 -12.40 5.79
N GLN A 80 -7.42 -13.13 5.93
CA GLN A 80 -7.44 -14.51 6.43
C GLN A 80 -7.97 -14.58 7.87
N GLU A 81 -7.52 -13.70 8.76
CA GLU A 81 -8.01 -13.61 10.14
C GLU A 81 -9.51 -13.26 10.19
N SER A 82 -9.95 -12.34 9.33
CA SER A 82 -11.36 -11.95 9.23
C SER A 82 -12.24 -13.10 8.72
N GLU A 83 -11.76 -13.85 7.72
CA GLU A 83 -12.46 -15.04 7.21
C GLU A 83 -12.58 -16.14 8.26
N LEU A 84 -11.53 -16.39 9.04
CA LEU A 84 -11.57 -17.36 10.15
C LEU A 84 -12.59 -16.92 11.20
N ARG A 85 -12.52 -15.65 11.63
CA ARG A 85 -13.47 -15.10 12.62
C ARG A 85 -14.92 -15.18 12.13
N LEU A 86 -15.18 -14.90 10.85
CA LEU A 86 -16.52 -15.02 10.28
C LEU A 86 -17.01 -16.47 10.26
N LYS A 87 -16.13 -17.44 9.99
CA LYS A 87 -16.48 -18.87 10.06
C LYS A 87 -16.80 -19.31 11.48
N GLU A 88 -16.00 -18.90 12.47
CA GLU A 88 -16.23 -19.20 13.89
C GLU A 88 -17.58 -18.62 14.37
N LEU A 89 -17.85 -17.34 14.04
CA LEU A 89 -19.13 -16.71 14.36
C LEU A 89 -20.30 -17.41 13.66
N ALA A 90 -20.15 -17.82 12.40
CA ALA A 90 -21.20 -18.54 11.68
C ALA A 90 -21.47 -19.93 12.28
N ALA A 91 -20.43 -20.68 12.66
CA ALA A 91 -20.56 -21.95 13.36
C ALA A 91 -21.27 -21.78 14.72
N THR A 92 -20.87 -20.75 15.47
CA THR A 92 -21.50 -20.38 16.75
C THR A 92 -22.99 -20.08 16.59
N LEU A 93 -23.37 -19.31 15.56
CA LEU A 93 -24.78 -19.02 15.27
C LEU A 93 -25.58 -20.30 15.02
N GLN A 94 -25.04 -21.22 14.22
CA GLN A 94 -25.70 -22.51 13.96
C GLN A 94 -25.87 -23.34 15.24
N SER A 95 -24.84 -23.39 16.10
CA SER A 95 -24.92 -24.08 17.39
C SER A 95 -25.96 -23.47 18.32
N LEU A 96 -26.03 -22.13 18.39
CA LEU A 96 -27.04 -21.42 19.20
C LEU A 96 -28.46 -21.65 18.67
N GLU A 97 -28.67 -21.56 17.36
CA GLU A 97 -29.96 -21.84 16.72
C GLU A 97 -30.41 -23.28 16.96
N ALA A 98 -29.49 -24.24 16.84
CA ALA A 98 -29.76 -25.65 17.11
C ALA A 98 -30.09 -25.89 18.60
N ALA A 99 -29.34 -25.28 19.52
CA ALA A 99 -29.60 -25.36 20.96
C ALA A 99 -30.98 -24.78 21.31
N ILE A 100 -31.30 -23.58 20.82
CA ILE A 100 -32.60 -22.92 21.06
C ILE A 100 -33.73 -23.76 20.48
N LYS A 101 -33.57 -24.29 19.27
CA LYS A 101 -34.57 -25.17 18.65
C LYS A 101 -34.79 -26.43 19.46
N ALA A 102 -33.72 -27.10 19.89
CA ALA A 102 -33.82 -28.27 20.76
C ALA A 102 -34.56 -27.94 22.05
N ILE A 103 -34.23 -26.79 22.67
CA ILE A 103 -34.88 -26.28 23.89
C ILE A 103 -36.39 -26.01 23.70
N ARG A 104 -36.81 -25.57 22.51
CA ARG A 104 -38.22 -25.35 22.20
C ARG A 104 -38.99 -26.65 21.91
N GLU A 105 -38.33 -27.62 21.30
CA GLU A 105 -38.95 -28.87 20.84
C GLU A 105 -38.91 -29.99 21.91
N GLY A 106 -38.20 -29.78 23.02
CA GLY A 106 -38.01 -30.84 24.02
C GLY A 106 -37.08 -31.95 23.53
N SER A 107 -36.25 -31.69 22.51
CA SER A 107 -35.41 -32.69 21.86
C SER A 107 -34.00 -32.73 22.46
N SER A 108 -33.31 -33.86 22.30
CA SER A 108 -32.03 -34.08 22.96
C SER A 108 -30.95 -33.09 22.50
N LEU A 109 -30.31 -32.41 23.46
CA LEU A 109 -29.17 -31.53 23.24
C LEU A 109 -27.88 -32.27 22.85
N LEU A 110 -27.86 -33.61 22.95
CA LEU A 110 -26.71 -34.45 22.56
C LEU A 110 -26.39 -34.37 21.06
N GLN A 111 -27.33 -33.90 20.24
CA GLN A 111 -27.16 -33.72 18.79
C GLN A 111 -26.66 -32.33 18.42
N VAL A 112 -26.57 -31.40 19.37
CA VAL A 112 -26.08 -30.04 19.13
C VAL A 112 -24.54 -30.06 19.15
N PRO A 113 -23.85 -29.44 18.19
CA PRO A 113 -22.40 -29.26 18.24
C PRO A 113 -22.04 -28.25 19.35
N MET A 114 -21.74 -28.77 20.55
CA MET A 114 -21.57 -27.98 21.79
C MET A 114 -20.16 -27.41 22.02
N MET A 115 -19.13 -27.84 21.26
CA MET A 115 -17.73 -27.43 21.52
C MET A 115 -17.52 -25.92 21.43
N ASP A 116 -18.11 -25.25 20.43
CA ASP A 116 -17.96 -23.79 20.25
C ASP A 116 -18.90 -22.97 21.15
N LEU A 117 -19.96 -23.61 21.67
CA LEU A 117 -20.98 -22.95 22.47
C LEU A 117 -20.44 -22.56 23.85
N GLN A 118 -19.66 -23.44 24.47
CA GLN A 118 -19.15 -23.23 25.82
C GLN A 118 -18.21 -22.02 25.88
N GLU A 119 -17.27 -21.90 24.94
CA GLU A 119 -16.33 -20.77 24.87
C GLU A 119 -17.06 -19.43 24.65
N VAL A 120 -18.10 -19.42 23.81
CA VAL A 120 -18.91 -18.23 23.55
C VAL A 120 -19.73 -17.81 24.77
N LEU A 121 -20.30 -18.77 25.49
CA LEU A 121 -21.01 -18.50 26.75
C LEU A 121 -20.05 -17.98 27.81
N GLU A 122 -18.81 -18.46 27.84
CA GLU A 122 -17.77 -17.98 28.75
C GLU A 122 -17.37 -16.53 28.52
N GLN A 123 -17.35 -16.08 27.27
CA GLN A 123 -16.96 -14.71 26.94
C GLN A 123 -18.11 -13.70 27.13
N ARG A 124 -19.37 -14.16 27.16
CA ARG A 124 -20.54 -13.28 27.03
C ARG A 124 -21.48 -13.28 28.23
N LEU A 125 -21.43 -14.30 29.07
CA LEU A 125 -22.26 -14.40 30.26
C LEU A 125 -21.43 -14.16 31.52
N ASP A 126 -22.05 -13.53 32.51
CA ASP A 126 -21.53 -13.52 33.88
C ASP A 126 -21.54 -14.95 34.47
N SER A 127 -20.74 -15.14 35.54
CA SER A 127 -20.54 -16.46 36.16
C SER A 127 -21.85 -17.13 36.59
N ASP A 128 -22.83 -16.36 37.07
CA ASP A 128 -24.08 -16.89 37.58
C ASP A 128 -24.96 -17.38 36.43
N ARG A 129 -25.18 -16.56 35.39
CA ARG A 129 -25.91 -16.97 34.18
C ARG A 129 -25.22 -18.10 33.43
N LYS A 130 -23.89 -18.08 33.36
CA LYS A 130 -23.09 -19.18 32.80
C LYS A 130 -23.39 -20.49 33.51
N SER A 131 -23.30 -20.50 34.84
CA SER A 131 -23.53 -21.72 35.64
C SER A 131 -24.95 -22.26 35.47
N ALA A 132 -25.94 -21.36 35.42
CA ALA A 132 -27.34 -21.68 35.16
C ALA A 132 -27.56 -22.32 33.79
N VAL A 133 -26.98 -21.73 32.74
CA VAL A 133 -27.10 -22.24 31.36
C VAL A 133 -26.36 -23.56 31.20
N LEU A 134 -25.11 -23.65 31.65
CA LEU A 134 -24.32 -24.88 31.51
C LEU A 134 -24.89 -26.05 32.31
N SER A 135 -25.37 -25.80 33.54
CA SER A 135 -26.01 -26.84 34.35
C SER A 135 -27.29 -27.38 33.70
N PHE A 136 -28.11 -26.50 33.11
CA PHE A 136 -29.28 -26.89 32.33
C PHE A 136 -28.91 -27.70 31.08
N LEU A 137 -27.92 -27.23 30.33
CA LEU A 137 -27.45 -27.92 29.12
C LEU A 137 -26.84 -29.29 29.43
N SER A 138 -26.18 -29.46 30.58
CA SER A 138 -25.61 -30.74 31.03
C SER A 138 -26.63 -31.71 31.61
N ALA A 139 -27.69 -31.21 32.27
CA ALA A 139 -28.75 -32.04 32.83
C ALA A 139 -29.65 -32.65 31.73
N GLY A 140 -29.72 -32.02 30.56
CA GLY A 140 -30.56 -32.47 29.45
C GLY A 140 -32.05 -32.31 29.72
N PHE A 141 -32.87 -32.59 28.72
CA PHE A 141 -34.33 -32.57 28.87
C PHE A 141 -34.80 -33.76 29.67
N GLY A 142 -34.98 -33.52 30.95
CA GLY A 142 -35.55 -34.49 31.86
C GLY A 142 -34.55 -34.78 32.96
N LEU A 143 -34.95 -34.35 34.16
CA LEU A 143 -34.72 -35.03 35.43
C LEU A 143 -33.63 -36.10 35.34
N ASP A 144 -32.44 -35.79 35.86
CA ASP A 144 -31.55 -36.84 36.31
C ASP A 144 -32.39 -37.86 37.09
N GLY A 145 -32.06 -39.15 37.02
CA GLY A 145 -32.76 -40.23 37.75
C GLY A 145 -32.87 -40.06 39.27
N GLU A 146 -32.46 -38.91 39.81
CA GLU A 146 -32.53 -38.45 41.20
C GLU A 146 -33.45 -37.24 41.44
N GLY A 147 -34.20 -36.74 40.44
CA GLY A 147 -35.25 -35.71 40.66
C GLY A 147 -34.73 -34.30 40.96
N ARG A 148 -33.49 -33.98 40.60
CA ARG A 148 -32.95 -32.61 40.69
C ARG A 148 -33.35 -31.81 39.46
N SER A 149 -34.23 -30.82 39.66
CA SER A 149 -34.47 -29.78 38.67
C SER A 149 -33.24 -28.89 38.58
N SER A 150 -32.80 -28.56 37.36
CA SER A 150 -31.84 -27.47 37.17
C SER A 150 -32.41 -26.20 37.83
N PRO A 151 -31.60 -25.40 38.58
CA PRO A 151 -32.10 -24.22 39.28
C PRO A 151 -32.65 -23.15 38.31
N ALA A 152 -32.24 -23.19 37.04
CA ALA A 152 -32.70 -22.31 35.99
C ALA A 152 -33.91 -22.90 35.24
N SER A 153 -34.94 -22.10 35.03
CA SER A 153 -36.10 -22.49 34.24
C SER A 153 -35.74 -22.59 32.75
N SER A 154 -36.36 -23.52 32.02
CA SER A 154 -36.17 -23.63 30.56
C SER A 154 -36.45 -22.32 29.81
N SER A 155 -37.39 -21.50 30.30
CA SER A 155 -37.71 -20.18 29.75
C SER A 155 -36.59 -19.15 29.96
N GLU A 156 -35.93 -19.19 31.11
CA GLU A 156 -34.81 -18.29 31.44
C GLU A 156 -33.54 -18.63 30.65
N VAL A 157 -33.25 -19.92 30.51
CA VAL A 157 -32.14 -20.40 29.67
C VAL A 157 -32.38 -20.07 28.21
N LEU A 158 -33.61 -20.27 27.72
CA LEU A 158 -33.99 -19.91 26.35
C LEU A 158 -33.85 -18.40 26.10
N GLY A 159 -34.33 -17.55 27.01
CA GLY A 159 -34.15 -16.10 26.90
C GLY A 159 -32.68 -15.66 26.93
N THR A 160 -31.85 -16.35 27.73
CA THR A 160 -30.40 -16.08 27.77
C THR A 160 -29.72 -16.48 26.46
N LEU A 161 -30.03 -17.66 25.92
CA LEU A 161 -29.46 -18.11 24.64
C LEU A 161 -29.93 -17.26 23.46
N GLU A 162 -31.18 -16.80 23.46
CA GLU A 162 -31.70 -15.86 22.45
C GLU A 162 -31.00 -14.50 22.51
N ALA A 163 -30.74 -13.99 23.72
CA ALA A 163 -29.96 -12.77 23.88
C ALA A 163 -28.54 -12.95 23.33
N VAL A 164 -27.88 -14.06 23.66
CA VAL A 164 -26.55 -14.39 23.14
C VAL A 164 -26.56 -14.55 21.62
N LEU A 165 -27.57 -15.22 21.05
CA LEU A 165 -27.77 -15.35 19.60
C LEU A 165 -27.85 -13.97 18.94
N SER A 166 -28.69 -13.08 19.46
CA SER A 166 -28.85 -11.72 18.93
C SER A 166 -27.53 -10.94 18.96
N THR A 167 -26.74 -11.09 20.04
CA THR A 167 -25.42 -10.44 20.14
C THR A 167 -24.44 -11.03 19.13
N VAL A 168 -24.32 -12.36 19.02
CA VAL A 168 -23.42 -13.02 18.07
C VAL A 168 -23.81 -12.67 16.63
N GLN A 169 -25.10 -12.57 16.31
CA GLN A 169 -25.59 -12.19 14.98
C GLN A 169 -25.21 -10.75 14.65
N THR A 170 -25.30 -9.86 15.63
CA THR A 170 -24.84 -8.47 15.49
C THR A 170 -23.33 -8.43 15.24
N ASP A 171 -22.54 -9.16 16.02
CA ASP A 171 -21.09 -9.22 15.87
C ASP A 171 -20.68 -9.79 14.50
N TYR A 172 -21.39 -10.81 14.01
CA TYR A 172 -21.18 -11.39 12.69
C TYR A 172 -21.41 -10.36 11.57
N GLU A 173 -22.55 -9.66 11.59
CA GLU A 173 -22.83 -8.64 10.57
C GLU A 173 -21.88 -7.43 10.68
N GLN A 174 -21.50 -7.04 11.89
CA GLN A 174 -20.49 -5.99 12.09
C GLN A 174 -19.11 -6.42 11.58
N ALA A 175 -18.64 -7.62 11.89
CA ALA A 175 -17.37 -8.14 11.41
C ALA A 175 -17.34 -8.23 9.87
N LYS A 176 -18.44 -8.68 9.27
CA LYS A 176 -18.61 -8.77 7.82
C LYS A 176 -18.64 -7.39 7.16
N ALA A 177 -19.32 -6.42 7.77
CA ALA A 177 -19.31 -5.04 7.30
C ALA A 177 -17.92 -4.40 7.42
N ALA A 178 -17.21 -4.66 8.52
CA ALA A 178 -15.87 -4.18 8.76
C ALA A 178 -14.86 -4.72 7.73
N ASP A 179 -14.87 -6.03 7.43
CA ASP A 179 -13.99 -6.60 6.40
C ASP A 179 -14.31 -6.04 5.00
N ARG A 180 -15.59 -5.87 4.66
CA ARG A 180 -15.98 -5.21 3.40
C ARG A 180 -15.49 -3.77 3.32
N SER A 181 -15.55 -3.02 4.43
CA SER A 181 -15.00 -1.65 4.47
C SER A 181 -13.49 -1.67 4.29
N ALA A 182 -12.78 -2.49 5.07
CA ALA A 182 -11.33 -2.64 4.99
C ALA A 182 -10.88 -3.04 3.58
N ALA A 183 -11.62 -3.92 2.89
CA ALA A 183 -11.34 -4.30 1.50
C ALA A 183 -11.48 -3.11 0.53
N ARG A 184 -12.52 -2.28 0.70
CA ARG A 184 -12.73 -1.08 -0.13
C ARG A 184 -11.65 -0.04 0.12
N ASP A 185 -11.35 0.24 1.38
CA ASP A 185 -10.36 1.23 1.80
C ASP A 185 -8.96 0.83 1.31
N PHE A 186 -8.61 -0.45 1.48
CA PHE A 186 -7.38 -1.02 0.93
C PHE A 186 -7.33 -0.90 -0.60
N GLY A 187 -8.41 -1.24 -1.30
CA GLY A 187 -8.48 -1.11 -2.75
C GLY A 187 -8.32 0.34 -3.22
N GLY A 188 -8.89 1.31 -2.47
CA GLY A 188 -8.70 2.74 -2.71
C GLY A 188 -7.25 3.17 -2.52
N LEU A 189 -6.65 2.85 -1.37
CA LEU A 189 -5.25 3.12 -1.06
C LEU A 189 -4.32 2.56 -2.14
N LEU A 190 -4.55 1.32 -2.56
CA LEU A 190 -3.71 0.65 -3.54
C LEU A 190 -3.78 1.31 -4.92
N ARG A 191 -4.97 1.70 -5.36
CA ARG A 191 -5.13 2.45 -6.61
C ARG A 191 -4.38 3.78 -6.57
N SER A 192 -4.48 4.53 -5.47
CA SER A 192 -3.76 5.79 -5.29
C SER A 192 -2.25 5.58 -5.34
N ARG A 193 -1.73 4.56 -4.62
CA ARG A 193 -0.30 4.22 -4.62
C ARG A 193 0.22 3.80 -5.99
N LEU A 194 -0.54 2.98 -6.73
CA LEU A 194 -0.17 2.59 -8.09
C LEU A 194 -0.15 3.79 -9.06
N SER A 195 -1.09 4.72 -8.91
CA SER A 195 -1.12 5.95 -9.72
C SER A 195 0.07 6.86 -9.41
N GLU A 196 0.36 7.05 -8.12
CA GLU A 196 1.51 7.82 -7.62
C GLU A 196 2.83 7.22 -8.13
N GLY A 197 3.00 5.89 -7.99
CA GLY A 197 4.19 5.18 -8.46
C GLY A 197 4.42 5.30 -9.97
N ARG A 198 3.35 5.23 -10.79
CA ARG A 198 3.45 5.47 -12.24
C ARG A 198 3.90 6.89 -12.57
N SER A 199 3.35 7.88 -11.86
CA SER A 199 3.75 9.28 -12.04
C SER A 199 5.23 9.49 -11.67
N LEU A 200 5.66 8.92 -10.55
CA LEU A 200 7.04 8.99 -10.10
C LEU A 200 8.01 8.32 -11.09
N GLN A 201 7.67 7.13 -11.60
CA GLN A 201 8.43 6.44 -12.64
C GLN A 201 8.55 7.28 -13.92
N GLN A 202 7.47 7.93 -14.36
CA GLN A 202 7.52 8.82 -15.52
C GLN A 202 8.41 10.04 -15.28
N SER A 203 8.36 10.62 -14.07
CA SER A 203 9.24 11.73 -13.68
C SER A 203 10.71 11.31 -13.72
N LEU A 204 11.04 10.17 -13.11
CA LEU A 204 12.39 9.59 -13.12
C LEU A 204 12.91 9.37 -14.54
N LEU A 205 12.09 8.81 -15.43
CA LEU A 205 12.45 8.61 -16.84
C LEU A 205 12.75 9.93 -17.55
N LYS A 206 11.90 10.96 -17.38
CA LYS A 206 12.10 12.28 -17.98
C LYS A 206 13.36 12.96 -17.45
N LYS A 207 13.60 12.92 -16.13
CA LYS A 207 14.80 13.48 -15.51
C LYS A 207 16.06 12.75 -15.97
N SER A 208 16.01 11.42 -16.08
CA SER A 208 17.12 10.60 -16.58
C SER A 208 17.46 10.95 -18.03
N GLN A 209 16.46 11.08 -18.91
CA GLN A 209 16.66 11.53 -20.29
C GLN A 209 17.27 12.93 -20.36
N ARG A 210 16.76 13.87 -19.55
CA ARG A 210 17.29 15.24 -19.49
C ARG A 210 18.75 15.26 -19.03
N LEU A 211 19.09 14.48 -18.00
CA LEU A 211 20.47 14.34 -17.54
C LEU A 211 21.38 13.77 -18.64
N GLY A 212 20.90 12.78 -19.38
CA GLY A 212 21.60 12.25 -20.56
C GLY A 212 21.88 13.32 -21.61
N GLY A 213 20.87 14.14 -21.95
CA GLY A 213 21.01 15.26 -22.87
C GLY A 213 22.02 16.33 -22.39
N LEU A 214 21.97 16.69 -21.11
CA LEU A 214 22.94 17.63 -20.52
C LEU A 214 24.37 17.09 -20.61
N LYS A 215 24.57 15.81 -20.31
CA LYS A 215 25.89 15.15 -20.41
C LYS A 215 26.40 15.12 -21.86
N LEU A 216 25.54 14.85 -22.84
CA LEU A 216 25.92 14.89 -24.26
C LEU A 216 26.35 16.29 -24.70
N ARG A 217 25.56 17.31 -24.35
CA ARG A 217 25.89 18.71 -24.68
C ARG A 217 27.19 19.16 -24.04
N LEU A 218 27.46 18.74 -22.80
CA LEU A 218 28.75 18.96 -22.14
C LEU A 218 29.91 18.33 -22.89
N VAL A 219 29.74 17.11 -23.43
CA VAL A 219 30.76 16.46 -24.25
C VAL A 219 30.95 17.21 -25.58
N GLU A 220 29.88 17.75 -26.17
CA GLU A 220 29.96 18.51 -27.43
C GLU A 220 30.67 19.86 -27.26
N LEU A 221 30.39 20.60 -26.19
CA LEU A 221 31.03 21.89 -25.89
C LEU A 221 32.51 21.77 -25.50
N ARG A 222 32.95 20.56 -25.10
CA ARG A 222 34.33 20.27 -24.69
C ARG A 222 35.21 19.69 -25.81
N LYS A 223 34.66 19.50 -27.00
CA LYS A 223 35.41 19.05 -28.19
C LYS A 223 36.11 20.22 -28.86
#